data_AF-A0A5J4RQY5-F1
#
_entry.id   AF-A0A5J4RQY5-F1
#
_cell.length_a   1.000
_cell.length_b   1.000
_cell.length_c   1.000
_cell.angle_alpha   90.00
_cell.angle_beta   90.00
_cell.angle_gamma   90.00
#
_symmetry.space_group_name_H-M   'P 1'
#
loop_
_entity.id
_entity.type
_entity.pdbx_description
1 polymer ?
#
loop_
_entity_poly.entity_id
_entity_poly.type
_entity_poly.pdbx_seq_one_letter_code
_entity_poly.pdbx_strand_id
1 'polypeptide(L)' 'MNRVKKSTFSLLFIIKKSKLLKNGEAPVCLRITVQGQTAEVMVKRSIPAHLWNQAKEWAHQQTPVFLS' A
#
# COMPACT_ATOMS: atom_id res chain seq x y z
N MET A 1 6.78 -26.52 -30.89
CA MET A 1 5.76 -26.28 -29.84
C MET A 1 6.07 -24.96 -29.14
N ASN A 2 5.30 -23.90 -29.36
CA ASN A 2 5.49 -22.63 -28.66
C ASN A 2 4.97 -22.76 -27.22
N ARG A 3 5.87 -22.90 -26.23
CA ARG A 3 5.48 -22.79 -24.81
C ARG A 3 5.21 -21.33 -24.50
N VAL A 4 3.95 -21.00 -24.21
CA VAL A 4 3.61 -19.73 -23.56
C VAL A 4 4.33 -19.70 -22.22
N LYS A 5 5.31 -18.80 -22.08
CA LYS A 5 5.98 -18.56 -20.79
C LYS A 5 4.96 -17.93 -19.84
N LYS A 6 4.71 -18.59 -18.71
CA LYS A 6 3.90 -18.01 -17.63
C LYS A 6 4.72 -16.89 -16.96
N SER A 7 4.24 -15.65 -17.04
CA SER A 7 4.77 -14.52 -16.28
C SER A 7 3.91 -14.29 -15.04
N THR A 8 4.53 -14.04 -13.89
CA THR A 8 3.83 -13.65 -12.67
C THR A 8 3.76 -12.14 -12.55
N PHE A 9 2.64 -11.65 -12.01
CA PHE A 9 2.41 -10.24 -11.73
C PHE A 9 1.63 -10.11 -10.42
N SER A 10 2.06 -9.21 -9.54
CA SER A 10 1.29 -8.85 -8.34
C SER A 10 1.40 -7.36 -8.02
N LEU A 11 0.34 -6.85 -7.41
CA LEU A 11 0.21 -5.48 -6.93
C LEU A 11 -0.17 -5.53 -5.45
N LEU A 12 0.47 -4.70 -4.64
CA LEU A 12 0.26 -4.64 -3.19
C LEU A 12 0.37 -3.20 -2.71
N PHE A 13 -0.61 -2.71 -1.95
CA PHE A 13 -0.48 -1.46 -1.22
C PHE A 13 0.24 -1.68 0.12
N ILE A 14 1.23 -0.84 0.41
CA ILE A 14 1.98 -0.86 1.67
C ILE A 14 2.11 0.55 2.23
N ILE A 15 2.22 0.67 3.55
CA ILE A 15 2.56 1.95 4.20
C ILE A 15 4.02 1.99 4.64
N LYS A 16 4.67 3.15 4.48
CA LYS A 16 6.05 3.38 4.93
C LYS A 16 6.07 3.94 6.36
N LYS A 17 5.93 3.05 7.34
CA LYS A 17 5.93 3.41 8.78
C LYS A 17 7.23 4.10 9.25
N SER A 18 8.35 3.88 8.57
CA SER A 18 9.63 4.54 8.87
C SER A 18 9.75 5.97 8.30
N LYS A 19 8.80 6.41 7.47
CA LYS A 19 8.81 7.73 6.82
C LYS A 19 7.55 8.51 7.15
N LEU A 20 7.22 8.62 8.42
CA LEU A 20 6.06 9.38 8.85
C LEU A 20 6.18 10.84 8.41
N LEU A 21 5.07 11.40 7.99
CA LEU A 21 4.92 12.82 7.72
C LEU A 21 4.88 13.59 9.04
N LYS A 22 5.01 14.93 8.97
CA LYS A 22 4.96 15.81 10.15
C LYS A 22 3.63 15.69 10.93
N ASN A 23 2.54 15.31 10.25
CA ASN A 23 1.23 15.06 10.86
C ASN A 23 1.10 13.65 11.48
N GLY A 24 2.16 12.83 11.46
CA GLY A 24 2.17 11.46 12.01
C GLY A 24 1.63 10.39 11.07
N GLU A 25 1.19 10.75 9.85
CA GLU A 25 0.70 9.77 8.88
C GLU A 25 1.82 9.04 8.15
N ALA A 26 1.60 7.76 7.83
CA ALA A 26 2.49 6.97 7.00
C ALA A 26 2.12 7.13 5.52
N PRO A 27 3.09 7.44 4.63
CA PRO A 27 2.87 7.43 3.20
C PRO A 27 2.50 6.06 2.67
N VAL A 28 1.59 6.01 1.69
CA VAL A 28 1.18 4.80 0.97
C VAL A 28 2.04 4.64 -0.29
N CYS A 29 2.49 3.41 -0.54
CA CYS A 29 3.19 2.98 -1.74
C CYS A 29 2.47 1.83 -2.42
N LEU A 30 2.55 1.78 -3.74
CA LEU A 30 2.23 0.59 -4.52
C LEU A 30 3.52 -0.19 -4.77
N ARG A 31 3.54 -1.45 -4.36
CA ARG A 31 4.56 -2.42 -4.73
C ARG A 31 4.07 -3.21 -5.93
N ILE A 32 4.86 -3.20 -7.00
CA ILE A 32 4.61 -3.91 -8.24
C ILE A 32 5.66 -5.00 -8.37
N THR A 33 5.25 -6.26 -8.49
CA THR A 33 6.16 -7.38 -8.71
C THR A 33 5.86 -8.02 -10.06
N VAL A 34 6.85 -8.07 -10.96
CA VAL A 34 6.78 -8.74 -12.26
C VAL A 34 7.90 -9.76 -12.33
N GLN A 35 7.59 -11.04 -12.48
CA GLN A 35 8.60 -12.10 -12.62
C GLN A 35 9.68 -12.07 -11.52
N GLY A 36 9.30 -11.75 -10.28
CA GLY A 36 10.21 -11.64 -9.13
C GLY A 36 10.95 -10.30 -9.02
N GLN A 37 10.94 -9.46 -10.06
CA GLN A 37 11.45 -8.10 -9.98
C GLN A 37 10.42 -7.18 -9.35
N THR A 38 10.84 -6.38 -8.37
CA THR A 38 9.95 -5.52 -7.61
C THR A 38 10.29 -4.05 -7.84
N ALA A 39 9.27 -3.24 -8.09
CA ALA A 39 9.35 -1.78 -8.09
C ALA A 39 8.35 -1.22 -7.08
N GLU A 40 8.65 -0.05 -6.51
CA GLU A 40 7.74 0.64 -5.60
C GLU A 40 7.49 2.06 -6.10
N VAL A 41 6.22 2.49 -6.12
CA VAL A 41 5.82 3.85 -6.50
C VAL A 41 5.04 4.51 -5.36
N MET A 42 5.34 5.77 -5.09
CA MET A 42 4.58 6.57 -4.12
C MET A 42 3.28 7.04 -4.76
N VAL A 43 2.14 6.80 -4.11
CA VAL A 43 0.82 7.22 -4.65
C VAL A 43 0.36 8.59 -4.16
N LYS A 44 1.26 9.39 -3.56
CA LYS A 44 0.98 10.73 -2.98
C LYS A 44 -0.21 10.73 -2.01
N ARG A 45 -0.44 9.62 -1.30
CA ARG A 45 -1.42 9.49 -0.23
C ARG A 45 -0.72 9.06 1.05
N SER A 46 -1.34 9.36 2.17
CA SER A 46 -0.90 8.99 3.52
C SER A 46 -2.09 8.60 4.37
N ILE A 47 -1.84 7.85 5.44
CA ILE A 47 -2.84 7.39 6.39
C ILE A 47 -2.23 7.29 7.80
N PRO A 48 -3.00 7.54 8.88
CA PRO A 48 -2.56 7.20 10.22
C PRO A 48 -2.12 5.72 10.30
N ALA A 49 -0.89 5.47 10.72
CA ALA A 49 -0.28 4.14 10.63
C ALA A 49 -1.04 3.05 11.42
N HIS A 50 -1.81 3.44 12.44
CA HIS A 50 -2.62 2.55 13.26
C HIS A 50 -3.95 2.14 12.59
N LEU A 51 -4.42 2.89 11.59
CA LEU A 51 -5.64 2.55 10.83
C LEU A 51 -5.38 1.60 9.67
N TRP A 52 -4.11 1.34 9.33
CA TRP A 52 -3.74 0.46 8.23
C TRP A 52 -3.72 -1.01 8.65
N ASN A 53 -4.55 -1.84 8.00
CA ASN A 53 -4.47 -3.28 8.14
C ASN A 53 -3.62 -3.88 7.03
N GLN A 54 -2.39 -4.29 7.36
CA GLN A 54 -1.45 -4.85 6.40
C GLN A 54 -1.90 -6.21 5.82
N ALA A 55 -2.63 -7.02 6.59
CA ALA A 55 -3.09 -8.34 6.15
C ALA A 55 -4.27 -8.26 5.16
N LYS A 56 -5.05 -7.17 5.23
CA LYS A 56 -6.18 -6.90 4.34
C LYS A 56 -5.88 -5.84 3.28
N GLU A 57 -4.70 -5.24 3.34
CA GLU A 57 -4.24 -4.16 2.46
C GLU A 57 -5.20 -2.96 2.39
N TRP A 58 -5.92 -2.70 3.49
CA TRP A 58 -6.99 -1.72 3.52
C TRP A 58 -6.97 -0.92 4.84
N ALA A 59 -7.43 0.33 4.76
CA ALA A 59 -7.62 1.27 5.85
C ALA A 59 -8.94 1.06 6.63
N HIS A 60 -8.92 0.75 7.92
CA HIS A 60 -10.17 0.80 8.70
C HIS A 60 -10.76 2.22 8.62
N GLN A 61 -11.99 2.32 8.12
CA GLN A 61 -12.72 3.58 8.17
C GLN A 61 -12.96 3.91 9.64
N GLN A 62 -12.34 4.98 10.12
CA GLN A 62 -12.84 5.64 11.32
C GLN A 62 -13.88 6.64 10.82
N THR A 63 -15.15 6.35 11.09
CA THR A 63 -16.24 7.31 10.87
C THR A 63 -15.84 8.60 11.58
N PRO A 64 -15.83 9.77 10.91
CA PRO A 64 -15.57 11.01 11.62
C PRO A 64 -16.69 11.21 12.64
N VAL A 65 -16.35 11.12 13.93
CA VAL A 65 -17.18 11.67 15.01
C VAL A 65 -17.02 13.19 14.94
N PHE A 66 -17.65 13.78 13.92
CA PHE A 66 -17.96 15.19 13.87
C PHE A 66 -19.44 15.27 13.52
N LEU A 67 -20.26 15.35 14.57
CA LEU A 67 -21.57 16.03 14.68
C LEU A 67 -22.28 15.48 15.93
N SER A 68 -21.96 16.07 17.08
CA SER A 68 -22.82 16.17 18.26
C SER A 68 -22.64 17.56 18.86
#